data_AF-A0A915A4W7-F1
#
_entry.id   AF-A0A915A4W7-F1
#
_cell.length_a   1.000
_cell.length_b   1.000
_cell.length_c   1.000
_cell.angle_alpha   90.00
_cell.angle_beta   90.00
_cell.angle_gamma   90.00
#
_symmetry.space_group_name_H-M   'P 1'
#
loop_
_entity.id
_entity.type
_entity.pdbx_description
1 polymer ?
#
loop_
_entity_poly.entity_id
_entity_poly.type
_entity_poly.pdbx_seq_one_letter_code
_entity_poly.pdbx_strand_id
1 'polypeptide(L)'
;FTVLQRRHHCRACGNVVCASCSTHNYRIAGLGKRPVRVCDKCFTSFTLSGREDAKNLPTEANILGNESSDSDDDEKNANYDHQPTFYSGGSSSLTDSERLAGPSMVPVANTNRLWEAHS
;
A
#
# COMPACT_ATOMS: atom_id res chain seq x y z
N PHE A 1 5.01 10.09 15.06
CA PHE A 1 3.70 9.59 14.60
C PHE A 1 2.66 9.90 15.67
N THR A 2 1.60 10.63 15.34
CA THR A 2 0.45 10.87 16.24
C THR A 2 -0.66 9.84 15.96
N VAL A 3 -1.67 9.75 16.83
CA VAL A 3 -2.80 8.81 16.69
C VAL A 3 -3.52 8.96 15.34
N LEU A 4 -3.54 10.17 14.76
CA LEU A 4 -4.19 10.46 13.48
C LEU A 4 -3.29 10.21 12.26
N GLN A 5 -1.99 9.98 12.44
CA GLN A 5 -1.04 9.85 11.34
C GLN A 5 -0.69 8.38 11.07
N ARG A 6 -1.17 7.87 9.93
CA ARG A 6 -0.86 6.50 9.49
C ARG A 6 0.65 6.32 9.28
N ARG A 7 1.14 5.13 9.65
CA ARG A 7 2.53 4.71 9.46
C ARG A 7 2.71 4.13 8.07
N HIS A 8 3.78 4.50 7.38
CA HIS A 8 4.17 3.96 6.08
C HIS A 8 5.56 3.34 6.17
N HIS A 9 5.80 2.25 5.44
CA HIS A 9 7.12 1.62 5.40
C HIS A 9 7.79 1.91 4.07
N CYS A 10 9.08 2.24 4.09
CA CYS A 10 9.89 2.26 2.89
C CYS A 10 10.22 0.83 2.48
N ARG A 11 9.91 0.42 1.24
CA ARG A 11 10.21 -0.95 0.78
C ARG A 11 11.70 -1.18 0.48
N ALA A 12 12.47 -0.10 0.33
CA ALA A 12 13.91 -0.16 0.09
C ALA A 12 14.72 -0.30 1.40
N CYS A 13 14.45 0.53 2.40
CA CYS A 13 15.24 0.56 3.65
C CYS A 13 14.49 0.08 4.89
N GLY A 14 13.21 -0.29 4.79
CA GLY A 14 12.40 -0.81 5.90
C GLY A 14 11.91 0.23 6.91
N ASN A 15 12.46 1.44 6.91
CA ASN A 15 12.13 2.48 7.89
C ASN A 15 10.65 2.90 7.84
N VAL A 16 10.10 3.18 9.02
CA VAL A 16 8.75 3.74 9.20
C VAL A 16 8.79 5.24 9.00
N VAL A 17 8.00 5.74 8.04
CA VAL A 17 7.91 7.13 7.61
C VAL A 17 6.44 7.56 7.54
N CYS A 18 6.18 8.87 7.54
CA CYS A 18 4.83 9.40 7.30
C CYS A 18 4.49 9.45 5.81
N ALA A 19 3.25 9.85 5.49
CA ALA A 19 2.76 9.92 4.12
C ALA A 19 3.58 10.91 3.27
N SER A 20 3.91 12.08 3.82
CA SER A 20 4.65 13.14 3.13
C SER A 20 6.13 12.80 2.90
N CYS A 21 6.74 11.97 3.75
CA CYS A 21 8.13 11.51 3.58
C CYS A 21 8.28 10.28 2.68
N SER A 22 7.19 9.84 2.03
CA SER A 22 7.18 8.66 1.16
C SER A 22 6.22 8.81 -0.01
N THR A 23 6.17 10.00 -0.60
CA THR A 23 5.30 10.32 -1.74
C THR A 23 5.73 9.60 -3.01
N HIS A 24 7.00 9.19 -3.10
CA HIS A 24 7.57 8.57 -4.29
C HIS A 24 7.40 7.06 -4.34
N ASN A 25 7.30 6.54 -5.57
CA ASN A 25 7.38 5.11 -5.86
C ASN A 25 8.54 4.85 -6.81
N TYR A 26 9.29 3.77 -6.59
CA TYR A 26 10.46 3.41 -7.38
C TYR A 26 10.44 1.92 -7.74
N ARG A 27 10.93 1.58 -8.94
CA ARG A 27 11.09 0.18 -9.36
C ARG A 27 12.42 -0.36 -8.83
N ILE A 28 12.36 -1.18 -7.79
CA ILE A 28 13.54 -1.81 -7.20
C ILE A 28 13.87 -3.08 -8.00
N ALA A 29 15.10 -3.16 -8.51
CA ALA A 29 15.58 -4.35 -9.19
C ALA A 29 15.46 -5.58 -8.26
N GLY A 30 14.91 -6.68 -8.78
CA GLY A 30 14.71 -7.92 -8.02
C GLY A 30 13.44 -8.01 -7.18
N LEU A 31 12.71 -6.91 -6.94
CA LEU A 31 11.46 -6.94 -6.15
C LEU A 31 10.19 -7.09 -7.01
N GLY A 32 10.30 -6.84 -8.31
CA GLY A 32 9.22 -7.03 -9.29
C GLY A 32 9.15 -5.92 -10.33
N LYS A 33 8.19 -6.05 -11.27
CA LYS A 33 8.00 -5.09 -12.36
C LYS A 33 7.24 -3.83 -11.94
N ARG A 34 6.54 -3.86 -10.80
CA ARG A 34 5.69 -2.76 -10.31
C ARG A 34 6.50 -1.82 -9.42
N PRO A 35 6.33 -0.49 -9.54
CA PRO A 35 6.97 0.45 -8.65
C PRO A 35 6.39 0.31 -7.23
N VAL A 36 7.25 0.47 -6.22
CA VAL A 36 6.89 0.35 -4.81
C VAL A 36 7.21 1.62 -4.05
N ARG A 37 6.47 1.90 -2.98
CA ARG A 37 6.66 3.10 -2.16
C ARG A 37 8.04 3.12 -1.49
N VAL A 38 8.74 4.23 -1.65
CA VAL A 38 10.05 4.47 -1.04
C VAL A 38 10.03 5.82 -0.32
N CYS A 39 10.89 5.99 0.68
CA CYS A 39 11.08 7.30 1.29
C CYS A 39 11.92 8.20 0.39
N ASP A 40 11.83 9.51 0.60
CA ASP A 40 12.48 10.51 -0.26
C ASP A 40 14.00 10.28 -0.35
N LYS A 41 14.64 9.93 0.76
CA LYS A 41 16.07 9.58 0.81
C LYS A 41 16.43 8.42 -0.14
N CYS A 42 15.64 7.35 -0.12
CA CYS A 42 15.85 6.21 -0.99
C CYS A 42 15.57 6.58 -2.45
N PHE A 43 14.52 7.36 -2.71
CA PHE A 43 14.21 7.84 -4.06
C PHE A 43 15.38 8.64 -4.65
N THR A 44 15.89 9.63 -3.91
CA THR A 44 17.06 10.43 -4.33
C THR A 44 18.26 9.52 -4.57
N SER A 45 18.59 8.64 -3.63
CA SER A 45 19.71 7.69 -3.78
C SER A 45 19.60 6.87 -5.05
N PHE A 46 18.42 6.34 -5.37
CA PHE A 46 18.22 5.57 -6.60
C PHE A 46 18.36 6.43 -7.86
N THR A 47 17.79 7.64 -7.87
CA THR A 47 17.87 8.55 -9.02
C THR A 47 19.28 9.09 -9.27
N LEU A 48 20.08 9.23 -8.22
CA LEU A 48 21.50 9.59 -8.33
C LEU A 48 22.31 8.38 -8.78
N SER A 49 22.05 7.19 -8.22
CA SER A 49 22.78 5.96 -8.58
C SER A 49 22.61 5.54 -10.03
N GLY A 50 21.49 5.89 -10.67
CA GLY A 50 21.27 5.65 -12.10
C GLY A 50 22.07 6.59 -13.03
N ARG A 51 22.85 7.52 -12.45
CA ARG A 51 23.68 8.50 -13.17
C ARG A 51 25.16 8.42 -12.76
N GLU A 52 25.59 7.42 -12.01
CA GLU A 52 26.97 7.26 -11.51
C GLU A 52 27.99 6.86 -12.60
N ASP A 53 27.72 7.15 -13.88
CA ASP A 53 28.76 7.31 -14.91
C ASP A 53 29.06 8.81 -15.21
N ALA A 54 28.35 9.75 -14.57
CA ALA A 54 28.48 11.19 -14.84
C ALA A 54 28.55 12.03 -13.55
N LYS A 55 29.73 11.99 -12.94
CA LYS A 55 30.44 13.12 -12.31
C LYS A 55 29.74 13.88 -11.17
N ASN A 56 30.32 13.71 -9.99
CA ASN A 56 30.64 14.76 -9.01
C ASN A 56 30.73 16.17 -9.65
N LEU A 57 29.74 17.04 -9.40
CA LEU A 57 29.90 18.49 -9.32
C LEU A 57 28.69 19.13 -8.61
N PRO A 58 28.90 19.97 -7.58
CA PRO A 58 27.86 20.86 -7.06
C PRO A 58 27.79 22.10 -7.97
N THR A 59 26.60 22.58 -8.32
CA THR A 59 26.26 24.03 -8.39
C THR A 59 24.79 24.17 -8.77
N GLU A 60 24.24 25.22 -8.20
CA GLU A 60 22.85 25.60 -8.05
C GLU A 60 22.11 25.98 -9.33
N ALA A 61 20.78 26.07 -9.16
CA ALA A 61 19.83 26.86 -9.94
C ALA A 61 19.70 26.55 -11.44
N ASN A 62 18.67 25.75 -11.76
CA ASN A 62 17.88 26.03 -12.96
C ASN A 62 16.40 25.71 -12.70
N ILE A 63 15.66 26.78 -12.40
CA ILE A 63 14.21 26.82 -12.47
C ILE A 63 13.85 26.64 -13.94
N LEU A 64 13.34 25.46 -14.31
CA LEU A 64 12.49 25.30 -15.49
C LEU A 64 11.36 24.36 -15.10
N GLY A 65 10.15 24.91 -15.18
CA GLY A 65 8.91 24.24 -14.83
C GLY A 65 8.77 22.93 -15.57
N ASN A 66 8.49 21.87 -14.80
CA ASN A 66 7.77 20.73 -15.33
C ASN A 66 6.38 20.80 -14.73
N GLU A 67 5.56 21.64 -15.36
CA GLU A 67 4.11 21.51 -15.31
C GLU A 67 3.75 20.13 -15.85
N SER A 68 3.52 19.17 -14.97
CA SER A 68 2.91 17.91 -15.37
C SER A 68 1.46 18.22 -15.70
N SER A 69 1.11 18.12 -16.98
CA SER A 69 -0.27 18.17 -17.43
C SER A 69 -1.05 17.02 -16.79
N ASP A 70 -1.94 17.38 -15.86
CA ASP A 70 -3.01 16.52 -15.38
C ASP A 70 -3.97 16.25 -16.54
N SER A 71 -4.06 14.99 -16.97
CA SER A 71 -5.12 14.51 -17.86
C SER A 71 -6.16 13.82 -16.99
N ASP A 72 -7.23 14.55 -16.68
CA ASP A 72 -8.48 14.02 -16.15
C ASP A 72 -9.23 13.30 -17.28
N ASP A 73 -9.11 11.98 -17.36
CA ASP A 73 -10.03 11.15 -18.13
C ASP A 73 -11.06 10.54 -17.15
N ASP A 74 -12.19 11.24 -17.01
CA ASP A 74 -13.43 10.74 -16.41
C ASP A 74 -14.03 9.62 -17.27
N GLU A 75 -13.73 8.35 -16.97
CA GLU A 75 -14.53 7.23 -17.49
C GLU A 75 -15.36 6.57 -16.38
N LYS A 76 -16.64 6.97 -16.32
CA LYS A 76 -17.69 6.31 -15.56
C LYS A 76 -17.93 4.92 -16.13
N ASN A 77 -17.50 3.89 -15.40
CA ASN A 77 -18.18 2.59 -15.47
C ASN A 77 -18.83 2.28 -14.13
N ALA A 78 -20.12 2.61 -14.04
CA ALA A 78 -20.96 2.28 -12.90
C ALA A 78 -21.32 0.79 -12.94
N ASN A 79 -20.51 -0.05 -12.29
CA ASN A 79 -20.95 -1.36 -11.82
C ASN A 79 -20.10 -1.85 -10.64
N TYR A 80 -20.26 -1.21 -9.49
CA TYR A 80 -19.89 -1.80 -8.20
C TYR A 80 -21.14 -1.85 -7.34
N ASP A 81 -21.90 -2.93 -7.52
CA ASP A 81 -22.84 -3.38 -6.51
C ASP A 81 -22.04 -3.90 -5.31
N HIS A 82 -21.72 -3.00 -4.40
CA HIS A 82 -21.27 -3.34 -3.06
C HIS A 82 -22.18 -2.68 -2.05
N GLN A 83 -23.36 -3.29 -1.89
CA GLN A 83 -24.28 -2.98 -0.82
C GLN A 83 -23.62 -3.30 0.54
N PRO A 84 -23.44 -2.33 1.45
CA PRO A 84 -23.08 -2.60 2.83
C PRO A 84 -24.36 -2.63 3.66
N THR A 85 -24.94 -3.81 3.91
CA THR A 85 -26.11 -3.91 4.79
C THR A 85 -25.66 -3.94 6.26
N PHE A 86 -25.62 -2.76 6.87
CA PHE A 86 -25.39 -2.57 8.30
C PHE A 86 -26.55 -1.68 8.81
N TYR A 87 -27.52 -2.30 9.50
CA TYR A 87 -28.68 -1.71 10.22
C TYR A 87 -29.94 -1.25 9.45
N SER A 88 -31.08 -1.73 9.96
CA SER A 88 -32.48 -1.30 9.75
C SER A 88 -33.12 -1.77 8.44
N GLY A 89 -34.31 -2.37 8.38
CA GLY A 89 -35.38 -2.61 9.34
C GLY A 89 -36.66 -2.89 8.51
N GLY A 90 -37.33 -4.00 8.80
CA GLY A 90 -38.71 -4.40 8.41
C GLY A 90 -39.38 -3.85 7.15
N SER A 91 -39.55 -4.71 6.14
CA SER A 91 -40.80 -5.04 5.41
C SER A 91 -40.38 -5.91 4.22
N SER A 92 -40.74 -7.18 4.13
CA SER A 92 -42.08 -7.63 3.81
C SER A 92 -42.13 -9.15 4.04
N SER A 93 -43.23 -9.61 4.61
CA SER A 93 -43.58 -11.02 4.74
C SER A 93 -43.49 -11.75 3.40
N LEU A 94 -42.96 -12.97 3.38
CA LEU A 94 -43.72 -14.21 3.09
C LEU A 94 -42.77 -15.40 2.82
N THR A 95 -42.95 -16.45 3.64
CA THR A 95 -42.71 -17.91 3.41
C THR A 95 -41.28 -18.39 3.13
N ASP A 96 -40.71 -19.44 3.73
CA ASP A 96 -41.12 -20.42 4.74
C ASP A 96 -39.83 -21.17 5.19
N SER A 97 -39.72 -21.46 6.50
CA SER A 97 -38.96 -22.58 7.11
C SER A 97 -37.41 -22.59 7.20
N GLU A 98 -36.95 -22.12 8.37
CA GLU A 98 -35.88 -22.66 9.22
C GLU A 98 -34.40 -22.66 8.76
N ARG A 99 -33.72 -21.56 9.13
CA ARG A 99 -32.30 -21.53 9.47
C ARG A 99 -32.08 -22.21 10.83
N LEU A 100 -31.41 -23.36 10.86
CA LEU A 100 -30.68 -23.84 12.04
C LEU A 100 -29.28 -24.32 11.59
N ALA A 101 -28.28 -23.95 12.39
CA ALA A 101 -26.84 -24.13 12.23
C ALA A 101 -26.12 -23.18 11.25
N GLY A 102 -25.65 -22.04 11.78
CA GLY A 102 -24.60 -21.25 11.13
C GLY A 102 -23.26 -22.02 11.09
N PRO A 103 -22.35 -21.71 10.14
CA PRO A 103 -21.08 -22.40 10.02
C PRO A 103 -20.18 -22.17 11.24
N SER A 104 -19.79 -23.29 11.84
CA SER A 104 -18.84 -23.44 12.94
C SER A 104 -17.52 -22.69 12.67
N MET A 105 -17.14 -21.79 13.59
CA MET A 105 -15.81 -21.19 13.64
C MET A 105 -14.77 -22.27 13.95
N VAL A 106 -13.97 -22.67 12.96
CA VAL A 106 -12.72 -23.41 13.20
C VAL A 106 -11.59 -22.43 13.53
N PRO A 107 -10.96 -22.49 14.71
CA PRO A 107 -9.78 -21.69 14.99
C PRO A 107 -8.56 -22.26 14.24
N VAL A 108 -7.84 -21.40 13.53
CA VAL A 108 -6.51 -21.71 12.96
C VAL A 108 -5.53 -21.90 14.12
N ALA A 109 -5.13 -23.15 14.36
CA ALA A 109 -4.08 -23.48 15.31
C ALA A 109 -2.73 -22.94 14.83
N ASN A 110 -2.14 -22.07 15.63
CA ASN A 110 -0.79 -21.55 15.48
C ASN A 110 0.22 -22.63 15.90
N THR A 111 0.85 -23.32 14.96
CA THR A 111 1.91 -24.30 15.26
C THR A 111 3.28 -23.62 15.23
N ASN A 112 3.60 -22.88 16.29
CA ASN A 112 4.98 -22.65 16.69
C ASN A 112 5.49 -23.96 17.31
N ARG A 113 6.31 -24.73 16.58
CA ARG A 113 7.13 -25.84 17.12
C ARG A 113 8.59 -25.54 16.73
N LEU A 114 9.37 -24.98 17.67
CA LEU A 114 10.30 -25.69 18.56
C LEU A 114 11.40 -26.43 17.77
N TRP A 115 12.59 -25.81 17.69
CA TRP A 115 13.81 -26.33 17.08
C TRP A 115 14.80 -26.91 18.11
N GLU A 116 14.34 -27.31 19.30
CA GLU A 116 15.23 -27.85 20.34
C GLU A 116 15.26 -29.38 20.33
N ALA A 117 16.36 -29.95 19.85
CA ALA A 117 16.96 -31.15 20.44
C ALA A 117 18.46 -31.19 20.10
N HIS A 118 19.25 -30.86 21.11
CA HIS A 118 20.68 -31.14 21.23
C HIS A 118 20.93 -32.62 21.63
N SER A 119 22.15 -33.06 21.32
CA SER A 119 22.93 -34.22 21.81
C SER A 119 22.69 -35.59 21.18
#